data_AF-A0A150AH12-F1
#
_entry.id   AF-A0A150AH12-F1
#
_cell.length_a   1.000
_cell.length_b   1.000
_cell.length_c   1.000
_cell.angle_alpha   90.00
_cell.angle_beta   90.00
_cell.angle_gamma   90.00
#
_symmetry.space_group_name_H-M   'P 1'
#
loop_
_entity.id
_entity.type
_entity.pdbx_description
1 polymer ?
#
loop_
_entity_poly.entity_id
_entity_poly.type
_entity_poly.pdbx_seq_one_letter_code
_entity_poly.pdbx_strand_id
1 'polypeptide(L)'
;MITGLDYISYSSDRNMLQTIKHFKKILKNKWDSVIYEEDIEKDGKGQVNKITLFIAPNQSVYDSFDDLGYTINSDKESCFMLAGSKKESSQELSFFKDHKDKIDGECNLFLANLIEWTLVLPQYLEKDNFSYCIYDLFINTLGEKSGLETYSILPKPVQYYL
;
A
#
# COMPACT_ATOMS: atom_id res chain seq x y z
N MET A 1 3.32 -12.76 17.99
CA MET A 1 2.43 -13.15 16.87
C MET A 1 2.31 -11.91 16.00
N ILE A 2 2.75 -11.94 14.73
CA ILE A 2 2.64 -10.75 13.88
C ILE A 2 1.19 -10.68 13.40
N THR A 3 0.41 -9.76 13.97
CA THR A 3 -1.01 -9.56 13.69
C THR A 3 -1.15 -8.45 12.66
N GLY A 4 -1.51 -8.71 11.41
CA GLY A 4 -1.64 -7.66 10.40
C GLY A 4 -2.42 -8.11 9.17
N LEU A 5 -2.98 -7.14 8.45
CA LEU A 5 -3.76 -7.35 7.23
C LEU A 5 -3.15 -6.58 6.08
N ASP A 6 -2.83 -7.30 5.00
CA ASP A 6 -2.16 -6.74 3.82
C ASP A 6 -3.17 -6.18 2.84
N TYR A 7 -2.99 -4.91 2.45
CA TYR A 7 -3.77 -4.26 1.41
C TYR A 7 -2.85 -3.90 0.25
N ILE A 8 -3.10 -4.52 -0.90
CA ILE A 8 -2.30 -4.33 -2.11
C ILE A 8 -2.95 -3.24 -2.96
N SER A 9 -2.14 -2.31 -3.47
CA SER A 9 -2.54 -1.25 -4.40
C SER A 9 -1.47 -1.05 -5.45
N TYR A 10 -1.87 -0.58 -6.64
CA TYR A 10 -0.95 -0.34 -7.74
C TYR A 10 -0.95 1.14 -8.11
N SER A 11 0.22 1.68 -8.44
CA SER A 11 0.34 3.06 -8.94
C SER A 11 1.22 3.12 -10.18
N SER A 12 0.89 4.04 -11.08
CA SER A 12 1.70 4.39 -12.25
C SER A 12 2.81 5.41 -11.94
N ASP A 13 2.89 5.90 -10.69
CA ASP A 13 4.02 6.72 -10.28
C ASP A 13 5.30 5.90 -10.43
N ARG A 14 6.36 6.51 -10.95
CA ARG A 14 7.65 5.86 -11.13
C ARG A 14 8.63 6.17 -9.99
N ASN A 15 8.25 7.06 -9.07
CA ASN A 15 9.11 7.57 -8.01
C ASN A 15 8.58 7.21 -6.60
N MET A 16 8.95 6.01 -6.13
CA MET A 16 8.64 5.54 -4.78
C MET A 16 9.05 6.55 -3.69
N LEU A 17 10.24 7.15 -3.80
CA LEU A 17 10.76 8.09 -2.81
C LEU A 17 9.89 9.35 -2.70
N GLN A 18 9.39 9.85 -3.83
CA GLN A 18 8.50 11.01 -3.82
C GLN A 18 7.16 10.68 -3.17
N THR A 19 6.59 9.51 -3.45
CA THR A 19 5.35 9.05 -2.82
C THR A 19 5.51 8.88 -1.31
N ILE A 20 6.60 8.23 -0.87
CA ILE A 20 6.92 8.11 0.57
C ILE A 20 7.10 9.47 1.21
N LYS A 21 7.83 10.40 0.57
CA LYS A 21 8.03 11.76 1.09
C LYS A 21 6.70 12.50 1.27
N HIS A 22 5.78 12.37 0.31
CA HIS A 22 4.46 13.00 0.39
C HIS A 22 3.62 12.39 1.52
N PHE A 23 3.59 11.05 1.60
CA PHE A 23 2.87 10.36 2.65
C PHE A 23 3.38 10.72 4.05
N LYS A 24 4.71 10.76 4.25
CA LYS A 24 5.33 11.24 5.50
C LYS A 24 4.92 12.66 5.86
N LYS A 25 4.76 13.56 4.88
CA LYS A 25 4.31 14.93 5.12
C LYS A 25 2.87 14.95 5.63
N ILE A 26 1.99 14.14 5.05
CA ILE A 26 0.59 14.01 5.48
C ILE A 26 0.52 13.47 6.92
N LEU A 27 1.28 12.42 7.23
CA LEU A 27 1.29 11.82 8.57
C LEU A 27 1.84 12.76 9.65
N LYS A 28 2.85 13.59 9.33
CA LYS A 28 3.34 14.63 10.24
C LYS A 28 2.29 15.68 10.59
N ASN A 29 1.29 15.90 9.74
CA ASN A 29 0.18 16.79 10.07
C ASN A 29 -0.86 16.11 10.97
N LYS A 30 -0.84 14.77 11.05
CA LYS A 30 -1.74 13.97 11.90
C LYS A 30 -1.14 13.72 13.29
N TRP A 31 0.16 13.51 13.37
CA TRP A 31 0.89 13.20 14.60
C TRP A 31 2.17 14.01 14.72
N ASP A 32 2.33 14.71 15.84
CA ASP A 32 3.50 15.55 16.11
C ASP A 32 4.79 14.76 16.36
N SER A 33 4.66 13.51 16.84
CA SER A 33 5.78 12.67 17.28
C SER A 33 5.92 11.35 16.50
N VAL A 34 5.42 11.32 15.27
CA VAL A 34 5.47 10.14 14.39
C VAL A 34 6.91 9.66 14.15
N ILE A 35 7.13 8.36 14.31
CA ILE A 35 8.39 7.65 14.12
C ILE A 35 8.36 6.91 12.79
N TYR A 36 9.50 6.91 12.11
CA TYR A 36 9.70 6.24 10.83
C TYR A 36 10.96 5.39 10.88
N GLU A 37 10.84 4.12 10.50
CA GLU A 37 12.00 3.31 10.13
C GLU A 37 11.90 2.97 8.65
N GLU A 38 12.93 3.36 7.90
CA GLU A 38 12.94 3.22 6.44
C GLU A 38 14.09 2.30 6.03
N ASP A 39 13.75 1.28 5.25
CA ASP A 39 14.68 0.41 4.56
C ASP A 39 14.52 0.58 3.05
N ILE A 40 15.62 0.87 2.35
CA ILE A 40 15.63 1.16 0.92
C ILE A 40 16.57 0.18 0.23
N GLU A 41 16.00 -0.67 -0.59
CA GLU A 41 16.76 -1.53 -1.48
C GLU A 41 16.96 -0.82 -2.83
N LYS A 42 18.16 -0.99 -3.39
CA LYS A 42 18.52 -0.45 -4.71
C LYS A 42 19.04 -1.57 -5.60
N ASP A 43 18.71 -1.50 -6.89
CA ASP A 43 19.27 -2.39 -7.89
C ASP A 43 20.76 -2.11 -8.17
N GLY A 44 21.39 -2.96 -8.99
CA GLY A 44 22.79 -2.79 -9.40
C GLY A 44 23.09 -1.52 -10.21
N LYS A 45 22.07 -0.74 -10.59
CA LYS A 45 22.20 0.57 -11.24
C LYS A 45 21.94 1.73 -10.27
N GLY A 46 21.76 1.44 -8.98
CA GLY A 46 21.49 2.42 -7.93
C GLY A 46 20.06 2.96 -7.93
N GLN A 47 19.14 2.37 -8.68
CA GLN A 47 17.73 2.77 -8.66
C GLN A 47 16.99 2.06 -7.52
N VAL A 48 16.10 2.76 -6.84
CA VAL A 48 15.24 2.14 -5.82
C VAL A 48 14.34 1.10 -6.49
N ASN A 49 14.45 -0.16 -6.03
CA ASN A 49 13.63 -1.28 -6.49
C ASN A 49 12.56 -1.65 -5.45
N LYS A 50 12.86 -1.44 -4.16
CA LYS A 50 11.95 -1.66 -3.03
C LYS A 50 12.18 -0.63 -1.94
N ILE A 51 11.11 -0.22 -1.28
CA ILE A 51 11.12 0.59 -0.07
C ILE A 51 10.21 -0.08 0.96
N THR A 52 10.66 -0.14 2.21
CA THR A 52 9.84 -0.57 3.35
C THR A 52 9.86 0.55 4.37
N LEU A 53 8.69 0.93 4.85
CA LEU A 53 8.52 2.00 5.82
C LEU A 53 7.64 1.51 6.97
N PHE A 54 8.26 1.31 8.14
CA PHE A 54 7.54 1.12 9.39
C PHE A 54 7.17 2.48 9.98
N ILE A 55 5.95 2.58 10.51
CA ILE A 55 5.38 3.83 10.99
C ILE A 55 4.71 3.60 12.33
N ALA A 56 5.10 4.39 13.33
CA ALA A 56 4.44 4.43 14.63
C ALA A 56 4.02 5.88 14.97
N PRO A 57 2.80 6.13 15.48
CA PRO A 57 2.33 7.47 15.82
C PRO A 57 3.19 8.21 16.86
N ASN A 58 3.82 7.46 17.77
CA ASN A 58 4.64 7.98 18.86
C ASN A 58 5.58 6.88 19.42
N GLN A 59 6.48 7.26 20.32
CA GLN A 59 7.46 6.36 20.94
C GLN A 59 6.82 5.20 21.72
N SER A 60 5.72 5.45 22.44
CA SER A 60 5.07 4.41 23.23
C SER A 60 4.50 3.29 22.35
N VAL A 61 3.93 3.63 21.19
CA VAL A 61 3.43 2.63 20.23
C VAL A 61 4.59 1.88 19.58
N TYR A 62 5.67 2.60 19.23
CA TYR A 62 6.88 2.01 18.66
C TYR A 62 7.51 0.97 19.60
N ASP A 63 7.73 1.32 20.87
CA ASP A 63 8.35 0.44 21.87
C ASP A 63 7.53 -0.82 22.15
N SER A 64 6.21 -0.76 21.94
CA SER A 64 5.29 -1.88 22.19
C SER A 64 5.21 -2.90 21.04
N PHE A 65 5.83 -2.62 19.90
CA PHE A 65 5.68 -3.45 18.69
C PHE A 65 6.20 -4.88 18.87
N ASP A 66 7.33 -5.07 19.54
CA ASP A 66 7.92 -6.39 19.74
C ASP A 66 7.00 -7.32 20.55
N ASP A 67 6.25 -6.74 21.50
CA ASP A 67 5.34 -7.47 22.38
C ASP A 67 3.93 -7.62 21.77
N LEU A 68 3.41 -6.57 21.12
CA LEU A 68 2.00 -6.46 20.72
C LEU A 68 1.77 -6.53 19.20
N GLY A 69 2.83 -6.49 18.38
CA GLY A 69 2.73 -6.41 16.92
C GLY A 69 1.92 -5.17 16.48
N TYR A 70 1.05 -5.35 15.48
CA TYR A 70 0.12 -4.30 15.03
C TYR A 70 -1.21 -4.35 15.81
N THR A 71 -1.20 -4.56 17.11
CA THR A 71 -2.44 -4.52 17.91
C THR A 71 -2.85 -3.07 18.19
N ILE A 72 -4.14 -2.76 18.08
CA ILE A 72 -4.70 -1.46 18.46
C ILE A 72 -4.62 -1.25 19.98
N ASN A 73 -4.09 -0.11 20.41
CA ASN A 73 -3.98 0.27 21.81
C ASN A 73 -5.31 0.86 22.36
N SER A 74 -5.31 1.26 23.65
CA SER A 74 -6.46 1.89 24.30
C SER A 74 -6.91 3.22 23.67
N ASP A 75 -5.98 3.92 23.03
CA ASP A 75 -6.22 5.20 22.35
C ASP A 75 -6.73 5.01 20.91
N LYS A 76 -7.00 3.77 20.50
CA LYS A 76 -7.42 3.37 19.14
C LYS A 76 -6.36 3.65 18.07
N GLU A 77 -5.09 3.58 18.45
CA GLU A 77 -3.94 3.74 17.56
C GLU A 77 -3.07 2.48 17.50
N SER A 78 -2.28 2.33 16.45
CA SER A 78 -1.32 1.25 16.29
C SER A 78 -0.17 1.69 15.37
N CYS A 79 0.90 0.91 15.33
CA CYS A 79 1.84 0.97 14.22
C CYS A 79 1.24 0.36 12.95
N PHE A 80 1.88 0.60 11.81
CA PHE A 80 1.56 0.02 10.50
C PHE A 80 2.80 0.05 9.60
N MET A 81 2.74 -0.65 8.48
CA MET A 81 3.86 -0.72 7.52
C MET A 81 3.38 -0.42 6.11
N LEU A 82 4.21 0.31 5.35
CA LEU A 82 4.02 0.53 3.93
C LEU A 82 5.25 0.02 3.17
N ALA A 83 5.05 -0.93 2.27
CA ALA A 83 6.08 -1.43 1.37
C ALA A 83 5.73 -1.05 -0.07
N GLY A 84 6.71 -0.58 -0.84
CA GLY A 84 6.59 -0.35 -2.27
C GLY A 84 7.64 -1.15 -3.02
N SER A 85 7.25 -1.79 -4.12
CA SER A 85 8.19 -2.51 -4.98
C SER A 85 7.85 -2.33 -6.45
N LYS A 86 8.87 -2.23 -7.31
CA LYS A 86 8.66 -2.27 -8.76
C LYS A 86 8.18 -3.66 -9.16
N LYS A 87 7.08 -3.71 -9.92
CA LYS A 87 6.55 -4.93 -10.52
C LYS A 87 6.47 -4.78 -12.03
N GLU A 88 6.75 -5.89 -12.71
CA GLU A 88 6.38 -6.08 -14.11
C GLU A 88 5.20 -7.04 -14.12
N SER A 89 4.11 -6.66 -14.80
CA SER A 89 2.95 -7.52 -14.96
C SER A 89 2.60 -7.65 -16.44
N SER A 90 2.34 -8.87 -16.86
CA SER A 90 1.73 -9.17 -18.16
C SER A 90 0.38 -9.82 -17.90
N GLN A 91 -0.65 -9.32 -18.58
CA GLN A 91 -1.98 -9.94 -18.55
C GLN A 91 -2.40 -10.25 -19.97
N GLU A 92 -2.78 -11.51 -20.19
CA GLU A 92 -3.37 -11.93 -21.46
C GLU A 92 -4.83 -11.48 -21.48
N LEU A 93 -5.21 -10.69 -22.49
CA LEU A 93 -6.59 -10.30 -22.74
C LEU A 93 -7.15 -11.20 -23.85
N SER A 94 -8.20 -11.94 -23.53
CA SER A 94 -9.00 -12.68 -24.51
C SER A 94 -10.20 -11.84 -24.93
N PHE A 95 -10.36 -11.59 -26.23
CA PHE A 95 -11.54 -10.91 -26.76
C PHE A 95 -12.62 -11.92 -27.17
N PHE A 96 -13.86 -11.63 -26.78
CA PHE A 96 -15.04 -12.37 -27.22
C PHE A 96 -15.91 -11.46 -28.08
N LYS A 97 -16.40 -11.97 -29.21
CA LYS A 97 -17.49 -11.34 -29.94
C LYS A 97 -18.78 -12.04 -29.52
N ASP A 98 -19.76 -11.27 -29.04
CA ASP A 98 -21.11 -11.70 -28.71
C ASP A 98 -21.24 -13.16 -28.24
N HIS A 99 -20.96 -13.37 -26.95
CA HIS A 99 -21.40 -14.52 -26.14
C HIS A 99 -21.09 -15.96 -26.58
N LYS A 100 -20.35 -16.27 -27.66
CA LYS A 100 -19.91 -17.67 -27.90
C LYS A 100 -18.75 -17.92 -28.86
N ASP A 101 -18.37 -16.96 -29.71
CA ASP A 101 -17.28 -17.18 -30.67
C ASP A 101 -16.03 -16.38 -30.25
N LYS A 102 -14.94 -17.11 -29.91
CA LYS A 102 -13.62 -16.51 -29.74
C LYS A 102 -13.21 -15.90 -31.08
N ILE A 103 -12.84 -14.62 -31.09
CA ILE A 103 -12.03 -14.10 -32.20
C ILE A 103 -10.62 -14.65 -31.95
N ASP A 104 -10.02 -15.30 -32.96
CA ASP A 104 -8.60 -15.65 -32.91
C ASP A 104 -7.78 -14.36 -32.86
N GLY A 105 -7.34 -14.02 -31.65
CA GLY A 105 -6.58 -12.82 -31.35
C GLY A 105 -6.22 -12.80 -29.88
N GLU A 106 -4.98 -13.16 -29.58
CA GLU A 106 -4.39 -12.98 -28.25
C GLU A 106 -3.75 -11.58 -28.21
N CYS A 107 -4.19 -10.74 -27.26
CA CYS A 107 -3.55 -9.47 -27.00
C CYS A 107 -2.93 -9.52 -25.61
N ASN A 108 -1.62 -9.28 -25.54
CA ASN A 108 -0.90 -9.22 -24.27
C ASN A 108 -0.81 -7.77 -23.83
N LEU A 109 -1.48 -7.44 -22.71
CA LEU A 109 -1.32 -6.16 -22.05
C LEU A 109 -0.07 -6.24 -21.16
N PHE A 110 0.99 -5.55 -21.56
CA PHE A 110 2.19 -5.37 -20.75
C PHE A 110 2.08 -4.07 -19.96
N LEU A 111 1.89 -4.18 -18.65
CA LEU A 111 1.96 -3.04 -17.74
C LEU A 111 3.39 -2.95 -17.20
N ALA A 112 4.20 -2.15 -17.89
CA ALA A 112 5.57 -1.86 -17.50
C ALA A 112 5.63 -0.67 -16.51
N ASN A 113 6.56 -0.73 -15.57
CA ASN A 113 6.81 0.32 -14.56
C ASN A 113 5.66 0.53 -13.57
N LEU A 114 5.01 -0.53 -13.12
CA LEU A 114 4.09 -0.46 -12.00
C LEU A 114 4.85 -0.46 -10.68
N ILE A 115 4.37 0.30 -9.71
CA ILE A 115 4.71 0.07 -8.31
C ILE A 115 3.55 -0.66 -7.66
N GLU A 116 3.84 -1.82 -7.10
CA GLU A 116 2.96 -2.50 -6.15
C GLU A 116 3.26 -1.99 -4.75
N TRP A 117 2.22 -1.50 -4.10
CA TRP A 117 2.24 -1.04 -2.72
C TRP A 117 1.51 -2.04 -1.85
N THR A 118 2.12 -2.45 -0.75
CA THR A 118 1.47 -3.23 0.31
C THR A 118 1.41 -2.38 1.56
N LEU A 119 0.19 -2.09 2.03
CA LEU A 119 -0.06 -1.42 3.29
C LEU A 119 -0.56 -2.46 4.30
N VAL A 120 0.24 -2.69 5.35
CA VAL A 120 -0.08 -3.64 6.43
C VAL A 120 -0.74 -2.89 7.57
N LEU A 121 -1.99 -3.24 7.88
CA LEU A 121 -2.83 -2.54 8.83
C LEU A 121 -3.29 -3.45 9.98
N PRO A 122 -3.56 -2.88 11.17
CA PRO A 122 -3.86 -3.62 12.39
C PRO A 122 -5.23 -4.31 12.40
N GLN A 123 -6.20 -3.78 11.64
CA GLN A 123 -7.59 -4.25 11.61
C GLN A 123 -8.22 -4.07 10.23
N TYR A 124 -9.36 -4.75 9.99
CA TYR A 124 -10.13 -4.63 8.76
C TYR A 124 -10.54 -3.17 8.49
N LEU A 125 -10.70 -2.81 7.21
CA LEU A 125 -11.24 -1.50 6.85
C LEU A 125 -12.71 -1.44 7.23
N GLU A 126 -12.98 -0.77 8.33
CA GLU A 126 -14.32 -0.37 8.74
C GLU A 126 -14.35 1.16 8.80
N LYS A 127 -15.49 1.73 8.41
CA LYS A 127 -15.64 3.17 8.27
C LYS A 127 -15.18 3.90 9.55
N ASP A 128 -14.39 4.96 9.36
CA ASP A 128 -13.92 5.87 10.42
C ASP A 128 -12.99 5.23 11.47
N ASN A 129 -12.54 3.99 11.26
CA ASN A 129 -11.58 3.34 12.14
C ASN A 129 -10.12 3.73 11.79
N PHE A 130 -9.18 3.40 12.69
CA PHE A 130 -7.75 3.71 12.50
C PHE A 130 -7.22 3.25 11.13
N SER A 131 -7.39 1.96 10.81
CA SER A 131 -6.96 1.38 9.53
C SER A 131 -7.56 2.11 8.33
N TYR A 132 -8.85 2.44 8.37
CA TYR A 132 -9.53 3.15 7.30
C TYR A 132 -8.96 4.56 7.13
N CYS A 133 -8.72 5.29 8.21
CA CYS A 133 -8.07 6.60 8.12
C CYS A 133 -6.69 6.51 7.46
N ILE A 134 -5.86 5.53 7.83
CA ILE A 134 -4.52 5.37 7.23
C ILE A 134 -4.60 4.95 5.77
N TYR A 135 -5.50 4.01 5.45
CA TYR A 135 -5.76 3.58 4.09
C TYR A 135 -6.19 4.74 3.21
N ASP A 136 -7.17 5.53 3.65
CA ASP A 136 -7.68 6.69 2.91
C ASP A 136 -6.59 7.74 2.67
N LEU A 137 -5.78 8.07 3.68
CA LEU A 137 -4.63 8.98 3.51
C LEU A 137 -3.64 8.45 2.46
N PHE A 138 -3.37 7.14 2.47
CA PHE A 138 -2.45 6.54 1.51
C PHE A 138 -3.04 6.53 0.09
N ILE A 139 -4.30 6.13 -0.08
CA ILE A 139 -4.96 6.15 -1.39
C ILE A 139 -5.05 7.57 -1.94
N ASN A 140 -5.36 8.57 -1.11
CA ASN A 140 -5.35 9.97 -1.53
C ASN A 140 -3.93 10.42 -1.96
N THR A 141 -2.88 9.94 -1.29
CA THR A 141 -1.48 10.16 -1.72
C THR A 141 -1.22 9.61 -3.13
N LEU A 142 -1.82 8.47 -3.50
CA LEU A 142 -1.73 7.90 -4.85
C LEU A 142 -2.66 8.59 -5.85
N GLY A 143 -3.86 8.99 -5.40
CA GLY A 143 -4.95 9.60 -6.17
C GLY A 143 -4.66 11.03 -6.63
N GLU A 144 -4.05 11.84 -5.75
CA GLU A 144 -3.61 13.20 -6.08
C GLU A 144 -2.66 13.26 -7.29
N LYS A 145 -2.00 12.14 -7.63
CA LYS A 145 -1.14 12.04 -8.80
C LYS A 145 -1.82 11.45 -10.04
N SER A 146 -2.94 10.76 -9.90
CA SER A 146 -3.55 9.97 -10.98
C SER A 146 -4.83 10.58 -11.56
N GLY A 147 -5.43 11.58 -10.91
CA GLY A 147 -6.60 12.31 -11.45
C GLY A 147 -7.85 11.44 -11.66
N LEU A 148 -7.89 10.24 -11.07
CA LEU A 148 -8.99 9.29 -11.17
C LEU A 148 -9.90 9.39 -9.94
N GLU A 149 -11.20 9.47 -10.16
CA GLU A 149 -12.21 9.35 -9.10
C GLU A 149 -12.15 7.96 -8.47
N THR A 150 -12.02 7.90 -7.15
CA THR A 150 -12.01 6.67 -6.37
C THR A 150 -13.42 6.15 -6.16
N TYR A 151 -13.74 4.98 -6.72
CA TYR A 151 -15.00 4.29 -6.44
C TYR A 151 -14.95 3.66 -5.04
N SER A 152 -16.07 3.78 -4.31
CA SER A 152 -16.22 3.56 -2.85
C SER A 152 -16.27 2.11 -2.38
N ILE A 153 -15.63 1.17 -3.09
CA ILE A 153 -15.51 -0.20 -2.61
C ILE A 153 -14.27 -0.29 -1.73
N LEU A 154 -14.46 -0.50 -0.42
CA LEU A 154 -13.37 -0.80 0.50
C LEU A 154 -12.68 -2.08 0.01
N PRO A 155 -11.35 -2.07 -0.25
CA PRO A 155 -10.66 -3.27 -0.63
C PRO A 155 -10.71 -4.28 0.52
N LYS A 156 -10.70 -5.56 0.15
CA LYS A 156 -10.52 -6.65 1.12
C LYS A 156 -9.02 -6.93 1.27
N PRO A 157 -8.55 -7.29 2.48
CA PRO A 157 -7.17 -7.66 2.66
C PRO A 157 -6.82 -8.93 1.89
N VAL A 158 -5.60 -9.00 1.39
CA VAL A 158 -5.04 -10.16 0.68
C VAL A 158 -4.26 -10.99 1.71
N GLN A 159 -4.95 -11.84 2.47
CA GLN A 159 -4.25 -12.86 3.25
C GLN A 159 -4.12 -14.12 2.39
N TYR A 160 -2.90 -14.42 1.94
CA TYR A 160 -2.59 -15.72 1.39
C TYR A 160 -2.59 -16.72 2.56
N TYR A 161 -3.65 -17.52 2.67
CA TYR A 161 -3.57 -18.75 3.46
C TYR A 161 -2.58 -19.67 2.74
N LEU A 162 -1.35 -19.76 3.27
CA LEU A 162 -0.38 -20.79 2.89
C LEU A 162 -0.89 -22.17 3.34
#